data_AF-A0A2L2Z5M4-F1
#
_entry.id   AF-A0A2L2Z5M4-F1
#
_cell.length_a   1.000
_cell.length_b   1.000
_cell.length_c   1.000
_cell.angle_alpha   90.00
_cell.angle_beta   90.00
_cell.angle_gamma   90.00
#
_symmetry.space_group_name_H-M   'P 1'
#
loop_
_entity.id
_entity.type
_entity.pdbx_description
1 polymer ?
#
loop_
_entity_poly.entity_id
_entity_poly.type
_entity_poly.pdbx_seq_one_letter_code
_entity_poly.pdbx_strand_id
1 'polypeptide(L)'
;GEQRLVHGRCRGTIGAVSNPDHMNISIGKAGRTRWLGWRPHNRGVVMNPIDHPHGGGEGRTSGGRHPVTPWGKPTKGKKTR
;
A
#
# COMPACT_ATOMS: atom_id res chain seq x y z
N GLY A 1 -9.38 -17.33 0.49
CA GLY A 1 -9.09 -17.00 1.90
C GLY A 1 -7.97 -17.87 2.39
N GLU A 2 -7.23 -17.43 3.40
CA GLU A 2 -6.26 -18.27 4.12
C GLU A 2 -7.00 -19.27 5.02
N GLN A 3 -6.60 -20.54 5.04
CA GLN A 3 -7.08 -21.50 6.05
C GLN A 3 -6.14 -21.42 7.27
N ARG A 4 -6.71 -21.15 8.45
CA ARG A 4 -5.94 -20.99 9.68
C ARG A 4 -6.64 -21.64 10.87
N LEU A 5 -5.87 -22.35 11.69
CA LEU A 5 -6.35 -22.90 12.96
C LEU A 5 -6.53 -21.79 13.98
N VAL A 6 -7.66 -21.81 14.68
CA VAL A 6 -8.02 -20.88 15.75
C VAL A 6 -8.35 -21.69 17.00
N HIS A 7 -7.95 -21.20 18.17
CA HIS A 7 -8.21 -21.90 19.44
C HIS A 7 -9.71 -21.96 19.73
N GLY A 8 -10.24 -23.12 20.14
CA GLY A 8 -11.69 -23.34 20.27
C GLY A 8 -12.41 -22.49 21.32
N ARG A 9 -11.67 -21.89 22.27
CA ARG A 9 -12.23 -20.91 23.23
C ARG A 9 -12.34 -19.49 22.68
N CYS A 10 -11.84 -19.21 21.48
CA CYS A 10 -12.00 -17.90 20.84
C CYS A 10 -13.48 -17.66 20.49
N ARG A 11 -13.94 -16.43 20.71
CA ARG A 11 -15.31 -16.03 20.40
C ARG A 11 -15.43 -15.58 18.95
N GLY A 12 -16.56 -15.83 18.34
CA GLY A 12 -16.95 -15.31 17.03
C GLY A 12 -18.46 -15.02 17.02
N THR A 13 -18.88 -14.07 16.20
CA THR A 13 -20.29 -13.74 15.98
C THR A 13 -20.74 -14.29 14.64
N ILE A 14 -21.96 -14.81 14.57
CA ILE A 14 -22.56 -15.30 13.32
C ILE A 14 -22.94 -14.09 12.45
N GLY A 15 -22.56 -14.13 11.17
CA GLY A 15 -22.87 -13.09 10.18
C GLY A 15 -21.64 -12.42 9.58
N ALA A 16 -21.85 -11.64 8.52
CA ALA A 16 -20.83 -10.81 7.90
C ALA A 16 -20.79 -9.40 8.54
N VAL A 17 -19.67 -8.70 8.40
CA VAL A 17 -19.57 -7.29 8.80
C VAL A 17 -20.53 -6.45 7.95
N SER A 18 -21.18 -5.47 8.57
CA SER A 18 -22.11 -4.56 7.89
C SER A 18 -21.40 -3.58 6.94
N ASN A 19 -22.17 -2.88 6.11
CA ASN A 19 -21.68 -1.89 5.12
C ASN A 19 -20.74 -2.47 4.04
N PRO A 20 -21.19 -3.48 3.25
CA PRO A 20 -20.38 -4.06 2.17
C PRO A 20 -20.06 -3.05 1.06
N ASP A 21 -20.95 -2.09 0.81
CA ASP A 21 -20.78 -1.04 -0.21
C ASP A 21 -19.70 -0.01 0.13
N HIS A 22 -19.10 -0.07 1.33
CA HIS A 22 -18.00 0.80 1.70
C HIS A 22 -16.84 0.74 0.69
N MET A 23 -16.60 -0.42 0.08
CA MET A 23 -15.55 -0.58 -0.94
C MET A 23 -15.81 0.18 -2.24
N ASN A 24 -17.08 0.55 -2.52
CA ASN A 24 -17.50 1.23 -3.73
C ASN A 24 -17.44 2.77 -3.61
N ILE A 25 -17.06 3.29 -2.44
CA ILE A 25 -17.01 4.73 -2.18
C ILE A 25 -15.86 5.38 -2.97
N SER A 26 -16.19 6.35 -3.82
CA SER A 26 -15.21 7.26 -4.42
C SER A 26 -14.94 8.47 -3.51
N ILE A 27 -13.66 8.72 -3.21
CA ILE A 27 -13.23 9.83 -2.33
C ILE A 27 -13.42 11.20 -3.01
N GLY A 28 -13.34 11.26 -4.35
CA GLY A 28 -13.63 12.43 -5.18
C GLY A 28 -12.55 13.52 -5.18
N LYS A 29 -12.14 14.03 -4.01
CA LYS A 29 -11.17 15.14 -3.90
C LYS A 29 -10.05 14.86 -2.89
N ALA A 30 -8.89 15.45 -3.13
CA ALA A 30 -7.71 15.34 -2.25
C ALA A 30 -8.01 15.76 -0.79
N GLY A 31 -8.84 16.80 -0.59
CA GLY A 31 -9.22 17.26 0.74
C GLY A 31 -9.95 16.20 1.59
N ARG A 32 -10.73 15.31 0.97
CA ARG A 32 -11.43 14.25 1.71
C ARG A 32 -10.45 13.19 2.22
N THR A 33 -9.41 12.86 1.44
CA THR A 33 -8.29 12.02 1.90
C THR A 33 -7.58 12.63 3.12
N ARG A 34 -7.42 13.96 3.14
CA ARG A 34 -6.83 14.67 4.28
C ARG A 34 -7.69 14.56 5.54
N TRP A 35 -9.01 14.63 5.42
CA TRP A 35 -9.93 14.46 6.56
C TRP A 35 -9.86 13.06 7.17
N LEU A 36 -9.52 12.04 6.36
CA LEU A 36 -9.27 10.69 6.83
C LEU A 36 -7.90 10.52 7.53
N GLY A 37 -7.10 11.59 7.67
CA GLY A 37 -5.78 11.56 8.31
C GLY A 37 -4.62 11.16 7.39
N TRP A 38 -4.87 10.96 6.09
CA TRP A 38 -3.84 10.53 5.14
C TRP A 38 -3.12 11.74 4.56
N ARG A 39 -1.78 11.73 4.62
CA ARG A 39 -0.92 12.75 3.98
C ARG A 39 -0.62 12.36 2.54
N PRO A 40 -0.29 13.33 1.66
CA PRO A 40 0.19 13.02 0.31
C PRO A 40 1.40 12.10 0.34
N HIS A 41 1.41 11.07 -0.51
CA HIS A 41 2.54 10.14 -0.65
C HIS A 41 3.31 10.45 -1.94
N ASN A 42 4.62 10.68 -1.82
CA ASN A 42 5.48 10.95 -2.97
C ASN A 42 5.99 9.63 -3.58
N ARG A 43 6.06 9.54 -4.91
CA ARG A 43 6.57 8.35 -5.61
C ARG A 43 8.09 8.31 -5.55
N GLY A 44 8.69 7.12 -5.45
CA GLY A 44 10.17 7.00 -5.47
C GLY A 44 10.83 7.56 -6.75
N VAL A 45 10.12 7.50 -7.88
CA VAL A 45 10.57 8.01 -9.18
C VAL A 45 10.73 9.54 -9.20
N VAL A 46 10.03 10.27 -8.33
CA VAL A 46 10.15 11.74 -8.26
C VAL A 46 11.25 12.20 -7.30
N MET A 47 12.01 11.27 -6.71
CA MET A 47 13.02 11.55 -5.71
C MET A 47 14.44 11.53 -6.31
N ASN A 48 15.45 11.91 -5.53
CA ASN A 48 16.86 11.79 -5.94
C ASN A 48 17.41 10.38 -5.63
N PRO A 49 18.53 9.96 -6.23
CA PRO A 49 19.15 8.65 -5.96
C PRO A 49 19.47 8.39 -4.48
N ILE A 50 19.70 9.44 -3.69
CA ILE A 50 19.97 9.37 -2.25
C ILE A 50 18.73 9.02 -1.42
N ASP A 51 17.54 9.41 -1.89
CA ASP A 51 16.28 9.27 -1.15
C ASP A 51 15.58 7.95 -1.45
N HIS A 52 15.67 7.50 -2.71
CA HIS A 52 14.98 6.29 -3.15
C HIS A 52 15.79 5.56 -4.23
N PRO A 53 15.80 4.21 -4.21
CA PRO A 53 16.37 3.41 -5.29
C PRO A 53 15.81 3.65 -6.71
N HIS A 54 14.72 4.40 -6.85
CA HIS A 54 14.10 4.74 -8.14
C HIS A 54 14.36 6.20 -8.52
N GLY A 55 15.05 6.95 -7.66
CA GLY A 55 15.29 8.36 -7.87
C GLY A 55 16.41 8.61 -8.88
N GLY A 56 16.35 9.79 -9.49
CA GLY A 56 17.31 10.25 -10.51
C GLY A 56 17.02 9.77 -11.94
N GLY A 57 18.04 9.97 -12.79
CA GLY A 57 17.92 9.87 -14.24
C GLY A 57 17.46 11.18 -14.87
N GLU A 58 17.78 11.38 -16.15
CA GLU A 58 17.32 12.55 -16.92
C GLU A 58 15.85 12.39 -17.32
N GLY A 59 15.05 13.42 -17.06
CA GLY A 59 13.61 13.37 -17.30
C GLY A 59 12.89 12.34 -16.42
N ARG A 60 11.79 11.77 -16.94
CA ARG A 60 11.02 10.75 -16.20
C ARG A 60 11.51 9.35 -16.56
N THR A 61 12.28 8.76 -15.67
CA THR A 61 12.77 7.37 -15.81
C THR A 61 12.11 6.43 -14.80
N SER A 62 12.13 5.13 -15.05
CA SER A 62 11.63 4.11 -14.10
C SER A 62 12.70 3.62 -13.12
N GLY A 63 13.88 4.26 -13.08
CA GLY A 63 15.03 3.83 -12.28
C GLY A 63 15.74 2.55 -12.79
N GLY A 64 15.28 1.97 -13.90
CA GLY A 64 15.94 0.86 -14.61
C GLY A 64 16.07 -0.45 -13.83
N ARG A 65 15.33 -0.63 -12.74
CA ARG A 65 15.43 -1.79 -11.83
C ARG A 65 14.08 -2.40 -11.48
N HIS A 66 14.11 -3.61 -10.95
CA HIS A 66 12.91 -4.20 -10.35
C HIS A 66 12.37 -3.28 -9.24
N PRO A 67 11.04 -3.09 -9.14
CA PRO A 67 10.45 -2.21 -8.14
C PRO A 67 10.81 -2.60 -6.71
N VAL A 68 11.32 -1.63 -5.96
CA VAL A 68 11.72 -1.78 -4.55
C VAL A 68 11.09 -0.70 -3.66
N THR A 69 11.13 -0.94 -2.35
CA THR A 69 10.82 0.05 -1.31
C THR A 69 11.93 1.11 -1.22
N PRO A 70 11.72 2.21 -0.48
CA PRO A 70 12.78 3.18 -0.18
C PRO A 70 14.04 2.53 0.45
N TRP A 71 13.86 1.41 1.14
CA TRP A 71 14.93 0.62 1.76
C TRP A 71 15.43 -0.56 0.91
N GLY A 72 15.09 -0.61 -0.38
CA GLY A 72 15.62 -1.60 -1.31
C GLY A 72 14.98 -3.00 -1.26
N LYS A 73 13.92 -3.21 -0.47
CA LYS A 73 13.20 -4.49 -0.47
C LYS A 73 12.31 -4.59 -1.72
N PRO A 74 12.34 -5.68 -2.50
CA PRO A 74 11.46 -5.85 -3.66
C PRO A 74 9.96 -5.77 -3.30
N THR A 75 9.18 -5.03 -4.10
CA THR A 75 7.74 -4.80 -3.86
C THR A 75 6.80 -5.63 -4.74
N LYS A 76 7.34 -6.36 -5.72
CA LYS A 76 6.58 -7.28 -6.58
C LYS A 76 7.02 -8.72 -6.34
N GLY A 77 6.09 -9.57 -5.90
CA GLY A 77 6.27 -11.04 -5.84
C GLY A 77 7.15 -11.59 -4.71
N LYS A 78 7.93 -10.77 -4.00
CA LYS A 78 8.76 -11.24 -2.89
C LYS A 78 7.90 -11.55 -1.66
N LYS A 79 7.90 -12.81 -1.20
CA LYS A 79 7.30 -13.22 0.08
C LYS A 79 8.06 -12.60 1.26
N THR A 80 7.34 -12.13 2.27
CA THR A 80 7.90 -11.43 3.45
C THR A 80 7.69 -12.17 4.78
N ARG A 81 6.86 -13.22 4.78
CA ARG A 81 6.62 -14.17 5.87
C ARG A 81 6.27 -15.52 5.27
#